data_AF-A0A5C8MDB7-F1
#
_entry.id   AF-A0A5C8MDB7-F1
#
_cell.length_a   1.000
_cell.length_b   1.000
_cell.length_c   1.000
_cell.angle_alpha   90.00
_cell.angle_beta   90.00
_cell.angle_gamma   90.00
#
_symmetry.space_group_name_H-M   'P 1'
#
loop_
_entity.id
_entity.type
_entity.pdbx_description
1 polymer ?
#
loop_
_entity_poly.entity_id
_entity_poly.type
_entity_poly.pdbx_seq_one_letter_code
_entity_poly.pdbx_strand_id
1 'polypeptide(L)' 'MKKVLFILPSLRGGGAERVMVTLLKYLDRNKFDLHLALISKEGPY' A
#
# COMPACT_ATOMS: atom_id res chain seq x y z
N MET A 1 7.20 17.83 -0.80
CA MET A 1 6.47 16.54 -0.76
C MET A 1 7.17 15.58 0.17
N LYS A 2 6.43 14.87 1.03
CA LYS A 2 6.99 13.85 1.94
C LYS A 2 6.91 12.47 1.27
N LYS A 3 7.99 11.69 1.32
CA LYS A 3 8.02 10.32 0.76
C LYS A 3 7.59 9.32 1.81
N VAL A 4 6.71 8.39 1.44
CA VAL A 4 6.21 7.34 2.32
C VAL A 4 6.30 5.99 1.59
N LEU A 5 6.96 5.02 2.21
CA LEU A 5 7.05 3.66 1.71
C LEU A 5 6.20 2.73 2.58
N PHE A 6 5.25 2.05 1.94
CA PHE A 6 4.47 0.99 2.54
C PHE A 6 5.10 -0.36 2.19
N ILE A 7 5.27 -1.23 3.18
CA ILE A 7 5.85 -2.56 3.00
C ILE A 7 4.81 -3.60 3.41
N LEU A 8 4.47 -4.50 2.50
CA LEU A 8 3.55 -5.61 2.72
C LEU A 8 4.22 -6.94 2.38
N PRO A 9 3.93 -8.02 3.11
CA PRO A 9 4.45 -9.34 2.76
C PRO A 9 3.86 -9.87 1.44
N SER A 10 2.56 -9.66 1.18
CA SER A 10 1.84 -10.08 -0.03
C SER A 10 0.51 -9.31 -0.17
N LEU A 11 -0.28 -9.60 -1.23
CA LEU A 11 -1.62 -9.03 -1.51
C LEU A 11 -2.70 -10.11 -1.61
N ARG A 12 -2.75 -11.02 -0.64
CA ARG A 12 -3.71 -12.13 -0.50
C ARG A 12 -5.09 -11.70 0.02
N GLY A 13 -5.25 -10.45 0.47
CA GLY A 13 -6.56 -9.84 0.72
C GLY A 13 -7.10 -9.99 2.15
N GLY A 14 -6.23 -10.21 3.13
CA GLY A 14 -6.53 -10.17 4.56
C GLY A 14 -6.86 -8.76 5.07
N GLY A 15 -7.14 -8.67 6.37
CA GLY A 15 -7.63 -7.43 7.01
C GLY A 15 -6.67 -6.25 6.89
N ALA A 16 -5.38 -6.47 7.16
CA ALA A 16 -4.36 -5.43 7.07
C ALA A 16 -4.18 -4.91 5.63
N GLU A 17 -4.24 -5.80 4.64
CA GLU A 17 -4.10 -5.42 3.22
C GLU A 17 -5.29 -4.57 2.76
N ARG A 18 -6.51 -4.90 3.17
CA ARG A 18 -7.70 -4.10 2.88
C ARG A 18 -7.60 -2.68 3.45
N VAL A 19 -7.08 -2.55 4.67
CA VAL A 19 -6.82 -1.23 5.28
C VAL A 19 -5.74 -0.48 4.51
N MET A 20 -4.64 -1.16 4.15
CA MET A 20 -3.55 -0.56 3.38
C MET A 20 -4.02 -0.04 2.01
N VAL A 21 -4.78 -0.84 1.26
CA VAL A 21 -5.35 -0.43 -0.04
C VAL A 21 -6.27 0.78 0.12
N THR A 22 -7.05 0.82 1.20
CA THR A 22 -7.91 1.97 1.52
C THR A 22 -7.07 3.23 1.76
N LEU A 23 -6.00 3.13 2.55
CA LEU A 23 -5.09 4.27 2.78
C LEU A 23 -4.45 4.75 1.47
N LEU A 24 -3.88 3.84 0.68
CA LEU A 24 -3.26 4.17 -0.61
C LEU A 24 -4.24 4.82 -1.59
N LYS A 25 -5.53 4.47 -1.52
CA LYS A 25 -6.59 5.04 -2.36
C LYS A 25 -6.96 6.48 -1.98
N TYR A 26 -6.96 6.81 -0.69
CA TYR A 26 -7.48 8.08 -0.18
C TYR A 26 -6.41 9.07 0.32
N LEU A 27 -5.14 8.65 0.45
CA LEU A 27 -4.07 9.59 0.79
C LEU A 27 -3.85 10.62 -0.33
N ASP A 28 -3.75 11.88 0.08
CA ASP A 28 -3.56 13.02 -0.83
C ASP A 28 -2.18 12.99 -1.50
N ARG A 29 -2.18 12.76 -2.82
CA ARG A 29 -0.98 12.69 -3.66
C ARG A 29 -0.26 14.04 -3.83
N ASN A 30 -0.90 15.16 -3.49
CA ASN A 30 -0.22 16.47 -3.48
C ASN A 30 0.66 16.65 -2.24
N LYS A 31 0.33 15.95 -1.14
CA LYS A 31 1.07 16.02 0.12
C LYS A 31 2.15 14.94 0.21
N PHE A 32 1.85 13.75 -0.31
CA PHE A 32 2.67 12.56 -0.16
C PHE A 32 3.01 11.91 -1.50
N ASP A 33 4.27 11.53 -1.63
CA ASP A 33 4.76 10.64 -2.67
C ASP A 33 4.74 9.21 -2.12
N LEU A 34 3.76 8.42 -2.55
CA LEU A 34 3.42 7.12 -1.98
C LEU A 34 4.08 5.99 -2.79
N HIS A 35 4.82 5.12 -2.11
CA HIS A 35 5.47 3.94 -2.69
C HIS A 35 4.97 2.68 -1.98
N LEU A 36 4.82 1.58 -2.72
CA LEU A 36 4.44 0.27 -2.19
C LEU A 36 5.51 -0.76 -2.58
N ALA A 37 6.08 -1.43 -1.58
CA ALA A 37 6.96 -2.57 -1.74
C ALA A 37 6.28 -3.85 -1.25
N LEU A 38 6.31 -4.88 -2.09
CA LEU A 38 5.84 -6.22 -1.76
C LEU A 38 7.04 -7.14 -1.58
N ILE A 39 7.08 -7.91 -0.50
CA ILE A 39 8.12 -8.94 -0.31
C ILE A 39 7.89 -10.10 -1.29
N SER A 40 6.64 -10.52 -1.44
CA SER A 40 6.19 -11.45 -2.47
C SER A 40 5.06 -10.85 -3.30
N LYS A 41 5.18 -10.91 -4.63
CA LYS A 41 4.10 -10.53 -5.56
C LYS A 41 3.11 -11.69 -5.71
N GLU A 42 2.37 -11.96 -4.64
CA GLU A 42 1.42 -13.06 -4.54
C GLU A 42 0.06 -12.57 -4.05
N GLY A 43 -1.00 -13.17 -4.59
CA GLY A 43 -2.38 -12.81 -4.30
C GLY A 43 -3.11 -12.23 -5.53
N PRO A 44 -4.45 -12.10 -5.47
CA PRO A 44 -5.26 -11.70 -6.61
C PRO A 44 -5.30 -10.19 -6.89
N TYR A 45 -4.60 -9.37 -6.09
CA TYR A 45 -4.61 -7.90 -6.16
C TYR A 45 -3.22 -7.35 -6.46
#